data_AF-T1HZR7-F1
#
_entry.id   AF-T1HZR7-F1
#
_cell.length_a   1.000
_cell.length_b   1.000
_cell.length_c   1.000
_cell.angle_alpha   90.00
_cell.angle_beta   90.00
_cell.angle_gamma   90.00
#
_symmetry.space_group_name_H-M   'P 1'
#
loop_
_entity.id
_entity.type
_entity.pdbx_description
1 polymer ?
#
loop_
_entity_poly.entity_id
_entity_poly.type
_entity_poly.pdbx_seq_one_letter_code
_entity_poly.pdbx_strand_id
1 'polypeptide(L)' 'MGTSDAERSGRPVEVTTPEIIDKIHDMVMDDRRVKVREIASAQ' A
#
# COMPACT_ATOMS: atom_id res chain seq x y z
N MET A 1 20.54 -4.56 0.27
CA MET A 1 19.82 -5.72 0.83
C MET A 1 18.34 -5.32 0.79
N GLY A 2 17.59 -5.80 -0.19
CA GLY A 2 16.22 -5.37 -0.43
C GLY A 2 15.25 -6.16 0.43
N THR A 3 14.33 -5.48 1.10
CA THR A 3 13.19 -6.12 1.77
C THR A 3 12.14 -6.42 0.70
N SER A 4 12.23 -7.59 0.07
CA SER A 4 11.15 -8.07 -0.80
C SER A 4 10.03 -8.64 0.06
N ASP A 5 8.79 -8.24 -0.21
CA ASP A 5 7.60 -8.77 0.46
C ASP A 5 7.40 -10.25 0.10
N ALA A 6 7.02 -11.08 1.07
CA ALA A 6 6.84 -12.52 0.87
C ALA A 6 5.38 -12.85 0.55
N GLU A 7 5.13 -13.84 -0.31
CA GLU A 7 3.77 -14.22 -0.69
C GLU A 7 2.94 -14.69 0.52
N ARG A 8 1.72 -14.14 0.69
CA ARG A 8 0.76 -14.54 1.71
C ARG A 8 -0.34 -15.42 1.11
N SER A 9 -0.31 -16.72 1.42
CA SER A 9 -1.34 -17.67 0.98
C SER A 9 -2.67 -17.47 1.74
N GLY A 10 -3.80 -17.47 1.02
CA GLY A 10 -5.15 -17.57 1.62
C GLY A 10 -6.03 -16.32 1.57
N ARG A 11 -5.49 -15.15 1.17
CA ARG A 11 -6.30 -13.96 0.89
C ARG A 11 -5.85 -13.37 -0.46
N PRO A 12 -6.78 -13.07 -1.39
CA PRO A 12 -6.42 -12.29 -2.57
C PRO A 12 -5.80 -10.98 -2.09
N VAL A 13 -4.54 -10.74 -2.44
CA VAL A 13 -3.86 -9.53 -2.04
C VAL A 13 -4.10 -8.48 -3.12
N GLU A 14 -5.29 -7.89 -3.06
CA GLU A 14 -5.70 -6.85 -4.02
C GLU A 14 -4.83 -5.59 -3.88
N VAL A 15 -4.20 -5.38 -2.72
CA VAL A 15 -3.44 -4.16 -2.38
C VAL A 15 -1.94 -4.28 -2.70
N THR A 16 -1.44 -5.46 -3.11
CA THR A 16 0.00 -5.63 -3.46
C THR A 16 0.29 -5.46 -4.94
N THR A 17 -0.65 -4.94 -5.73
CA THR A 17 -0.28 -4.53 -7.09
C THR A 17 0.73 -3.37 -6.98
N PRO A 18 1.78 -3.35 -7.81
CA PRO A 18 2.76 -2.27 -7.80
C PRO A 18 2.11 -0.88 -7.92
N GLU A 19 1.05 -0.76 -8.73
CA GLU A 19 0.30 0.47 -8.95
C GLU A 19 -0.37 0.99 -7.68
N ILE A 20 -0.94 0.11 -6.86
CA ILE A 20 -1.56 0.49 -5.59
C ILE A 20 -0.48 0.87 -4.56
N ILE A 21 0.66 0.16 -4.55
CA ILE A 21 1.80 0.46 -3.69
C ILE A 21 2.34 1.86 -3.98
N ASP A 22 2.57 2.20 -5.25
CA ASP A 22 3.10 3.49 -5.68
C ASP A 22 2.13 4.63 -5.30
N LYS A 23 0.82 4.45 -5.54
CA LYS A 23 -0.19 5.44 -5.15
C LYS A 23 -0.25 5.66 -3.63
N ILE A 24 -0.10 4.60 -2.82
CA ILE A 24 -0.03 4.71 -1.35
C ILE A 24 1.24 5.44 -0.92
N HIS A 25 2.37 5.14 -1.55
CA HIS A 25 3.64 5.81 -1.28
C HIS A 25 3.52 7.31 -1.51
N ASP A 26 2.95 7.73 -2.64
CA ASP A 26 2.76 9.15 -2.96
C ASP A 26 1.86 9.85 -1.95
N MET A 27 0.73 9.25 -1.57
CA MET A 27 -0.18 9.82 -0.56
C MET A 27 0.49 10.02 0.80
N VAL A 28 1.35 9.09 1.23
CA VAL A 28 2.07 9.19 2.52
C VAL A 28 3.22 10.19 2.45
N MET A 29 3.87 10.33 1.30
CA MET A 29 4.92 11.32 1.09
C MET A 29 4.37 12.75 0.99
N ASP A 30 3.19 12.92 0.40
CA ASP A 30 2.48 14.20 0.31
C ASP A 30 1.95 14.67 1.68
N ASP A 31 1.30 13.79 2.45
CA ASP A 31 0.85 14.09 3.81
C ASP A 31 1.16 12.95 4.79
N ARG A 32 2.17 13.17 5.64
CA ARG A 32 2.56 12.21 6.68
C ARG A 32 1.52 12.04 7.80
N ARG A 33 0.47 12.87 7.85
CA ARG A 33 -0.63 12.77 8.83
C ARG A 33 -1.83 11.98 8.31
N VAL A 34 -1.80 11.53 7.05
CA VAL A 34 -2.88 10.73 6.46
C VAL A 34 -3.12 9.46 7.28
N LYS A 35 -4.39 9.14 7.54
CA LYS A 35 -4.75 7.92 8.28
C LYS A 35 -4.85 6.74 7.34
N VAL A 36 -4.46 5.56 7.82
CA VAL A 36 -4.59 4.30 7.07
C VAL A 36 -6.02 4.05 6.58
N ARG A 37 -7.05 4.47 7.35
CA ARG A 37 -8.46 4.36 6.93
C ARG A 37 -8.77 5.23 5.71
N GLU A 38 -8.18 6.42 5.62
CA GLU A 38 -8.38 7.35 4.51
C GLU A 38 -7.73 6.80 3.24
N ILE A 39 -6.51 6.25 3.37
CA ILE A 39 -5.80 5.53 2.30
C ILE A 39 -6.66 4.37 1.76
N ALA A 40 -7.20 3.54 2.66
CA ALA A 40 -8.02 2.39 2.29
C ALA A 40 -9.37 2.76 1.66
N SER A 41 -9.85 4.00 1.87
CA SER A 41 -11.09 4.51 1.26
C SER A 41 -10.86 5.21 -0.08
N ALA A 42 -9.61 5.54 -0.41
CA ALA A 42 -9.19 6.23 -1.63
C ALA A 42 -8.70 5.27 -2.73
N GLN A 43 -8.64 3.97 -2.43
CA GLN A 43 -8.36 2.88 -3.35
C GLN A 43 -9.66 2.22 -3.81
#